data_AF-A0A660S2A9-F1
#
_entry.id   AF-A0A660S2A9-F1
#
_cell.length_a   1.000
_cell.length_b   1.000
_cell.length_c   1.000
_cell.angle_alpha   90.00
_cell.angle_beta   90.00
_cell.angle_gamma   90.00
#
_symmetry.space_group_name_H-M   'P 1'
#
loop_
_entity.id
_entity.type
_entity.pdbx_description
1 polymer ?
#
loop_
_entity_poly.entity_id
_entity_poly.type
_entity_poly.pdbx_seq_one_letter_code
_entity_poly.pdbx_strand_id
1 'polypeptide(L)'
;MKMYWKVPNYLKKYVRIQDMLRNIFRPCDCGEELKKCVKDKEYFAKRAETLSRALAKSINLPEPPDPSEGMEEVNPWKLIGKYGKYDILTADKYYYTLPLNTWIKILSSIQIQVEKILPKWRVDVADCDDYALLMASFVAAVFAKPYYDKQVAFAITWSHSHAYNSFITSEGTWEIYEPQSNAIVGRLGKTTGIYKTEKIWFMG
;
A
#
# COMPACT_ATOMS: atom_id res chain seq x y z
N MET A 1 -23.38 18.77 80.24
CA MET A 1 -23.13 19.92 79.34
C MET A 1 -22.25 19.43 78.19
N LYS A 2 -22.77 19.28 76.97
CA LYS A 2 -21.97 18.80 75.81
C LYS A 2 -21.31 20.00 75.14
N MET A 3 -19.98 20.07 75.25
CA MET A 3 -19.17 21.16 74.71
C MET A 3 -18.87 20.86 73.23
N TYR A 4 -19.53 21.57 72.32
CA TYR A 4 -19.29 21.45 70.88
C TYR A 4 -17.99 22.18 70.54
N TRP A 5 -16.94 21.44 70.22
CA TRP A 5 -15.70 21.98 69.67
C TRP A 5 -15.98 22.47 68.24
N LYS A 6 -16.03 23.79 68.05
CA LYS A 6 -16.08 24.39 66.71
C LYS A 6 -14.74 24.13 66.02
N VAL A 7 -14.77 23.30 64.97
CA VAL A 7 -13.60 23.07 64.12
C VAL A 7 -13.12 24.42 63.56
N PRO A 8 -11.89 24.84 63.84
CA PRO A 8 -11.34 26.10 63.36
C PRO A 8 -11.38 26.21 61.83
N ASN A 9 -11.66 27.41 61.31
CA ASN A 9 -11.84 27.64 59.88
C ASN A 9 -10.62 27.25 59.02
N TYR A 10 -9.40 27.31 59.58
CA TYR A 10 -8.18 26.90 58.87
C TYR A 10 -8.13 25.39 58.60
N LEU A 11 -8.67 24.56 59.52
CA LEU A 11 -8.78 23.11 59.35
C LEU A 11 -9.80 22.74 58.27
N LYS A 12 -10.92 23.47 58.19
CA LYS A 12 -11.90 23.30 57.10
C LYS A 12 -11.29 23.66 55.73
N LYS A 13 -10.46 24.72 55.69
CA LYS A 13 -9.73 25.12 54.49
C LYS A 13 -8.68 24.06 54.08
N TYR A 14 -7.98 23.48 55.05
CA TYR A 14 -6.99 22.43 54.82
C TYR A 14 -7.61 21.16 54.23
N VAL A 15 -8.73 20.67 54.79
CA VAL A 15 -9.47 19.51 54.25
C VAL A 15 -9.94 19.77 52.82
N ARG A 16 -10.47 20.97 52.55
CA ARG A 16 -10.93 21.36 51.20
C ARG A 16 -9.78 21.42 50.18
N ILE A 17 -8.59 21.85 50.59
CA ILE A 17 -7.38 21.83 49.75
C ILE A 17 -6.92 20.39 49.50
N GLN A 18 -6.96 19.50 50.49
CA GLN A 18 -6.62 18.09 50.28
C GLN A 18 -7.59 17.37 49.33
N ASP A 19 -8.90 17.65 49.43
CA ASP A 19 -9.88 17.10 48.49
C ASP A 19 -9.73 17.66 47.07
N MET A 20 -9.36 18.94 46.94
CA MET A 20 -9.01 19.52 45.64
C MET A 20 -7.75 18.87 45.05
N LEU A 21 -6.70 18.69 45.86
CA LEU A 21 -5.46 18.07 45.40
C LEU A 21 -5.66 16.59 45.03
N ARG A 22 -6.51 15.83 45.73
CA ARG A 22 -6.87 14.46 45.33
C ARG A 22 -7.62 14.38 44.00
N ASN A 23 -8.41 15.40 43.66
CA ASN A 23 -9.12 15.46 42.39
C ASN A 23 -8.26 15.98 41.24
N ILE A 24 -7.31 16.88 41.51
CA ILE A 24 -6.35 17.41 40.54
C ILE A 24 -5.27 16.36 40.21
N PHE A 25 -4.80 15.63 41.22
CA PHE A 25 -3.88 14.50 41.09
C PHE A 25 -4.62 13.17 41.19
N ARG A 26 -5.76 13.03 40.52
CA ARG A 26 -6.22 11.68 40.19
C ARG A 26 -5.09 11.03 39.40
N PRO A 27 -4.59 9.86 39.81
CA PRO A 27 -3.71 9.10 38.94
C PRO A 27 -4.47 8.96 37.62
N CYS A 28 -3.95 9.53 36.53
CA CYS A 28 -4.32 9.06 35.21
C CYS A 28 -4.14 7.55 35.28
N ASP A 29 -5.23 6.79 35.12
CA ASP A 29 -5.13 5.34 35.05
C ASP A 29 -4.57 4.98 33.67
N CYS A 30 -3.36 5.46 33.41
CA CYS A 30 -2.69 5.33 32.14
C CYS A 30 -2.47 3.84 31.82
N GLY A 31 -2.54 2.95 32.83
CA GLY A 31 -2.54 1.51 32.67
C GLY A 31 -3.83 0.97 32.05
N GLU A 32 -5.01 1.43 32.48
CA GLU A 32 -6.29 1.06 31.86
C GLU A 32 -6.46 1.64 30.45
N GLU A 33 -6.08 2.91 30.26
CA GLU A 33 -6.10 3.55 28.93
C GLU A 33 -5.14 2.88 27.95
N LEU A 34 -3.92 2.52 28.38
CA LEU A 34 -2.96 1.80 27.55
C LEU A 34 -3.46 0.39 27.20
N LYS A 35 -4.04 -0.34 28.16
CA LYS A 35 -4.67 -1.65 27.90
C LYS A 35 -5.80 -1.56 26.89
N LYS A 36 -6.59 -0.48 26.95
CA LYS A 36 -7.65 -0.21 25.97
C LYS A 36 -7.06 0.07 24.59
N CYS A 37 -6.05 0.94 24.48
CA CYS A 37 -5.38 1.22 23.20
C CYS A 37 -4.78 -0.04 22.55
N VAL A 38 -4.17 -0.93 23.34
CA VAL A 38 -3.61 -2.20 22.82
C VAL A 38 -4.73 -3.11 22.28
N LYS A 39 -5.82 -3.28 23.05
CA LYS A 39 -6.98 -4.05 22.61
C LYS A 39 -7.63 -3.47 21.35
N ASP A 40 -7.77 -2.15 21.28
CA ASP A 40 -8.33 -1.46 20.13
C ASP A 40 -7.42 -1.64 18.90
N LYS A 41 -6.10 -1.52 19.06
CA LYS A 41 -5.13 -1.80 17.99
C LYS A 41 -5.27 -3.22 17.44
N GLU A 42 -5.32 -4.23 18.31
CA GLU A 42 -5.51 -5.63 17.91
C GLU A 42 -6.86 -5.85 17.21
N TYR A 43 -7.93 -5.27 17.76
CA TYR A 43 -9.26 -5.32 17.19
C TYR A 43 -9.31 -4.71 15.79
N PHE A 44 -8.78 -3.50 15.61
CA PHE A 44 -8.76 -2.82 14.32
C PHE A 44 -7.85 -3.52 13.32
N ALA A 45 -6.69 -4.04 13.74
CA ALA A 45 -5.83 -4.83 12.87
C ALA A 45 -6.54 -6.09 12.37
N LYS A 46 -7.17 -6.87 13.26
CA LYS A 46 -7.94 -8.06 12.90
C LYS A 46 -9.14 -7.75 12.03
N ARG A 47 -9.83 -6.63 12.29
CA ARG A 47 -10.97 -6.17 11.49
C ARG A 47 -10.51 -5.73 10.10
N ALA A 48 -9.42 -4.97 10.00
CA ALA A 48 -8.82 -4.58 8.73
C ALA A 48 -8.43 -5.83 7.91
N GLU A 49 -7.74 -6.80 8.52
CA GLU A 49 -7.41 -8.07 7.86
C GLU A 49 -8.65 -8.83 7.38
N THR A 50 -9.69 -8.94 8.22
CA THR A 50 -10.94 -9.62 7.86
C THR A 50 -11.64 -8.95 6.68
N LEU A 51 -11.72 -7.61 6.71
CA LEU A 51 -12.34 -6.83 5.64
C LEU A 51 -11.51 -6.86 4.36
N SER A 52 -10.18 -6.74 4.45
CA SER A 52 -9.27 -6.89 3.30
C SER A 52 -9.39 -8.28 2.68
N ARG A 53 -9.51 -9.34 3.49
CA ARG A 53 -9.75 -10.70 2.98
C ARG A 53 -11.13 -10.84 2.34
N ALA A 54 -12.17 -10.27 2.93
CA ALA A 54 -13.52 -10.29 2.37
C ALA A 54 -13.58 -9.52 1.04
N LEU A 55 -12.93 -8.36 0.97
CA LEU A 55 -12.78 -7.55 -0.23
C LEU A 55 -11.98 -8.30 -1.30
N ALA A 56 -10.83 -8.89 -0.94
CA ALA A 56 -10.04 -9.72 -1.85
C ALA A 56 -10.85 -10.89 -2.40
N LYS A 57 -11.69 -11.55 -1.58
CA LYS A 57 -12.60 -12.62 -2.03
C LYS A 57 -13.71 -12.15 -2.96
N SER A 58 -14.09 -10.88 -2.90
CA SER A 58 -15.07 -10.29 -3.81
C SER A 58 -14.48 -9.92 -5.17
N ILE A 59 -13.14 -9.85 -5.26
CA ILE A 59 -12.41 -9.51 -6.47
C ILE A 59 -12.02 -10.80 -7.17
N ASN A 60 -12.47 -10.97 -8.41
CA ASN A 60 -12.13 -12.13 -9.22
C ASN A 60 -10.84 -11.85 -10.01
N LEU A 61 -9.70 -12.15 -9.40
CA LEU A 61 -8.38 -12.04 -10.02
C LEU A 61 -8.07 -13.27 -10.88
N PRO A 62 -7.34 -13.13 -12.00
CA PRO A 62 -6.94 -14.28 -12.81
C PRO A 62 -5.97 -15.19 -12.04
N GLU A 63 -5.93 -16.47 -12.40
CA GLU A 63 -4.81 -17.32 -11.99
C GLU A 63 -3.55 -16.91 -12.78
N PRO A 64 -2.40 -16.80 -12.11
CA PRO A 64 -1.14 -16.59 -12.82
C PRO A 64 -0.79 -17.86 -13.63
N PRO A 65 0.10 -17.75 -14.62
CA PRO A 65 0.66 -18.93 -15.27
C PRO A 65 1.35 -19.83 -14.23
N ASP A 66 1.36 -21.14 -14.47
CA ASP A 66 2.17 -22.03 -13.64
C ASP A 66 3.65 -21.65 -13.79
N PRO A 67 4.41 -21.55 -12.69
CA PRO A 67 5.84 -21.35 -12.78
C PRO A 67 6.43 -22.58 -13.48
N SER A 68 6.98 -22.36 -14.67
CA SER A 68 7.77 -23.38 -15.36
C SER A 68 9.23 -23.29 -14.90
N GLU A 69 10.00 -24.38 -15.03
CA GLU A 69 11.45 -24.41 -14.78
C GLU A 69 12.26 -23.38 -15.62
N GLY A 70 11.60 -22.64 -16.54
CA GLY A 70 12.21 -21.62 -17.40
C GLY A 70 11.64 -20.21 -17.22
N MET A 71 10.98 -19.87 -16.11
CA MET A 71 10.63 -18.46 -15.86
C MET A 71 11.89 -17.61 -15.76
N GLU A 72 12.02 -16.66 -16.67
CA GLU A 72 13.18 -15.80 -16.74
C GLU A 72 13.16 -14.76 -15.62
N GLU A 73 14.25 -14.69 -14.86
CA GLU A 73 14.45 -13.68 -13.84
C GLU A 73 15.16 -12.45 -14.40
N VAL A 74 14.76 -11.27 -13.92
CA VAL A 74 15.42 -10.01 -14.23
C VAL A 74 15.85 -9.30 -12.97
N ASN A 75 16.99 -8.61 -13.08
CA ASN A 75 17.42 -7.61 -12.12
C ASN A 75 17.19 -6.22 -12.75
N PRO A 76 16.21 -5.44 -12.30
CA PRO A 76 15.90 -4.14 -12.87
C PRO A 76 17.11 -3.21 -12.94
N TRP A 77 18.00 -3.24 -11.94
CA TRP A 77 19.21 -2.41 -11.89
C TRP A 77 20.17 -2.63 -13.06
N LYS A 78 20.23 -3.86 -13.59
CA LYS A 78 21.06 -4.17 -14.76
C LYS A 78 20.53 -3.54 -16.05
N LEU A 79 19.22 -3.27 -16.13
CA LEU A 79 18.59 -2.69 -17.32
C LEU A 79 18.62 -1.16 -17.32
N ILE A 80 18.77 -0.51 -16.16
CA ILE A 80 18.78 0.96 -16.04
C ILE A 80 19.80 1.61 -16.98
N GLY A 81 21.01 1.06 -17.07
CA GLY A 81 22.07 1.60 -17.93
C GLY A 81 21.69 1.70 -19.41
N LYS A 82 20.73 0.90 -19.88
CA LYS A 82 20.19 0.93 -21.25
C LYS A 82 19.16 2.04 -21.46
N TYR A 83 18.43 2.42 -20.41
CA TYR A 83 17.25 3.28 -20.53
C TYR A 83 17.46 4.70 -20.00
N GLY A 84 18.47 4.95 -19.15
CA GLY A 84 18.80 6.28 -18.64
C GLY A 84 18.93 6.32 -17.13
N LYS A 85 19.08 7.53 -16.57
CA LYS A 85 19.13 7.73 -15.11
C LYS A 85 17.71 7.98 -14.59
N TYR A 86 17.22 7.07 -13.75
CA TYR A 86 15.94 7.15 -13.06
C TYR A 86 16.15 6.92 -11.57
N ASP A 87 15.26 7.47 -10.73
CA ASP A 87 15.21 7.12 -9.30
C ASP A 87 14.45 5.79 -9.16
N ILE A 88 15.17 4.73 -8.80
CA ILE A 88 14.64 3.37 -8.79
C ILE A 88 14.73 2.79 -7.40
N LEU A 89 13.58 2.32 -6.92
CA LEU A 89 13.45 1.58 -5.68
C LEU A 89 12.98 0.17 -6.00
N THR A 90 13.66 -0.82 -5.43
CA THR A 90 13.32 -2.23 -5.58
C THR A 90 13.20 -2.86 -4.21
N ALA A 91 12.08 -3.53 -3.93
CA ALA A 91 11.94 -4.32 -2.72
C ALA A 91 12.88 -5.54 -2.72
N ASP A 92 13.11 -6.13 -3.90
CA ASP A 92 13.92 -7.32 -4.11
C ASP A 92 14.97 -7.10 -5.20
N LYS A 93 16.00 -7.97 -5.20
CA LYS A 93 17.06 -7.91 -6.20
C LYS A 93 16.67 -8.52 -7.54
N TYR A 94 15.79 -9.51 -7.54
CA TYR A 94 15.39 -10.29 -8.71
C TYR A 94 13.87 -10.47 -8.74
N TYR A 95 13.33 -10.46 -9.95
CA TYR A 95 11.90 -10.56 -10.23
C TYR A 95 11.66 -11.50 -11.41
N TYR A 96 10.53 -12.20 -11.42
CA TYR A 96 10.12 -12.96 -12.60
C TYR A 96 9.65 -12.03 -13.73
N THR A 97 9.93 -12.42 -14.96
CA THR A 97 9.43 -11.75 -16.17
C THR A 97 8.56 -12.69 -16.96
N LEU A 98 7.70 -12.10 -17.80
CA LEU A 98 6.77 -12.84 -18.64
C LEU A 98 6.90 -12.35 -20.09
N PRO A 99 6.56 -13.20 -21.07
CA PRO A 99 6.40 -12.74 -22.45
C PRO A 99 5.34 -11.65 -22.53
N LEU A 100 5.52 -10.69 -23.44
CA LEU A 100 4.61 -9.56 -23.62
C LEU A 100 3.13 -9.98 -23.74
N ASN A 101 2.84 -11.03 -24.51
CA ASN A 101 1.47 -11.52 -24.69
C ASN A 101 0.86 -12.08 -23.39
N THR A 102 1.68 -12.67 -22.52
CA THR A 102 1.24 -13.16 -21.21
C THR A 102 0.95 -12.00 -20.29
N TRP A 103 1.82 -10.97 -20.27
CA TRP A 103 1.57 -9.72 -19.57
C TRP A 103 0.23 -9.11 -19.98
N ILE A 104 -0.01 -8.89 -21.27
CA ILE A 104 -1.25 -8.28 -21.78
C ILE A 104 -2.49 -9.02 -21.28
N LYS A 105 -2.50 -10.36 -21.36
CA LYS A 105 -3.63 -11.20 -20.90
C LYS A 105 -3.92 -11.02 -19.41
N ILE A 106 -2.88 -11.03 -18.58
CA ILE A 106 -3.00 -10.89 -17.12
C ILE A 106 -3.45 -9.48 -16.77
N LEU A 107 -2.76 -8.46 -17.30
CA LEU A 107 -3.06 -7.07 -17.00
C LEU A 107 -4.48 -6.69 -17.43
N SER A 108 -4.93 -7.12 -18.61
CA SER A 108 -6.31 -6.88 -19.06
C SER A 108 -7.35 -7.50 -18.12
N SER A 109 -7.08 -8.70 -17.60
CA SER A 109 -7.99 -9.37 -16.67
C SER A 109 -8.05 -8.68 -15.31
N ILE A 110 -6.90 -8.19 -14.82
CA ILE A 110 -6.80 -7.42 -13.59
C ILE A 110 -7.46 -6.05 -13.75
N GLN A 111 -7.26 -5.39 -14.88
CA GLN A 111 -7.74 -4.04 -15.14
C GLN A 111 -9.28 -3.97 -15.10
N ILE A 112 -9.97 -5.02 -15.58
CA ILE A 112 -11.43 -5.16 -15.42
C ILE A 112 -11.86 -5.08 -13.94
N GLN A 113 -11.05 -5.58 -13.02
CA GLN A 113 -11.35 -5.47 -11.59
C GLN A 113 -11.00 -4.10 -11.03
N VAL A 114 -9.92 -3.47 -11.52
CA VAL A 114 -9.56 -2.09 -11.18
C VAL A 114 -10.70 -1.15 -11.59
N GLU A 115 -11.23 -1.25 -12.82
CA GLU A 115 -12.34 -0.42 -13.29
C GLU A 115 -13.63 -0.59 -12.49
N LYS A 116 -13.92 -1.79 -11.97
CA LYS A 116 -15.09 -1.98 -11.11
C LYS A 116 -15.00 -1.16 -9.81
N ILE A 117 -13.80 -0.96 -9.30
CA ILE A 117 -13.54 -0.24 -8.04
C ILE A 117 -13.34 1.25 -8.32
N LEU A 118 -12.59 1.57 -9.38
CA LEU A 118 -12.30 2.92 -9.86
C LEU A 118 -12.92 3.09 -11.26
N PRO A 119 -14.25 3.28 -11.37
CA PRO A 119 -14.92 3.34 -12.68
C PRO A 119 -14.73 4.68 -13.39
N LYS A 120 -14.29 5.72 -12.66
CA LYS A 120 -14.10 7.04 -13.23
C LYS A 120 -13.02 7.79 -12.48
N TRP A 121 -12.09 8.36 -13.23
CA TRP A 121 -11.14 9.32 -12.71
C TRP A 121 -11.84 10.49 -12.01
N ARG A 122 -11.38 10.82 -10.80
CA ARG A 122 -11.83 11.96 -10.03
C ARG A 122 -10.61 12.63 -9.42
N VAL A 123 -10.41 13.90 -9.74
CA VAL A 123 -9.36 14.74 -9.15
C VAL A 123 -9.33 14.56 -7.63
N ASP A 124 -8.14 14.27 -7.09
CA ASP A 124 -7.82 14.14 -5.65
C ASP A 124 -8.60 13.06 -4.87
N VAL A 125 -9.34 12.17 -5.55
CA VAL A 125 -10.19 11.13 -4.91
C VAL A 125 -10.02 9.75 -5.53
N ALA A 126 -9.72 9.72 -6.83
CA ALA A 126 -9.48 8.52 -7.63
C ALA A 126 -8.63 8.97 -8.84
N ASP A 127 -7.44 9.51 -8.56
CA ASP A 127 -6.54 10.01 -9.58
C ASP A 127 -5.49 8.98 -9.97
N CYS A 128 -4.47 9.41 -10.72
CA CYS A 128 -3.66 8.49 -11.51
C CYS A 128 -2.83 7.53 -10.64
N ASP A 129 -2.47 7.96 -9.43
CA ASP A 129 -1.73 7.16 -8.46
C ASP A 129 -2.60 6.07 -7.83
N ASP A 130 -3.88 6.32 -7.55
CA ASP A 130 -4.83 5.31 -7.09
C ASP A 130 -4.97 4.16 -8.10
N TYR A 131 -5.08 4.48 -9.39
CA TYR A 131 -5.11 3.45 -10.44
C TYR A 131 -3.80 2.66 -10.49
N ALA A 132 -2.66 3.34 -10.44
CA ALA A 132 -1.35 2.69 -10.51
C ALA A 132 -1.07 1.80 -9.28
N LEU A 133 -1.46 2.26 -8.09
CA LEU A 133 -1.33 1.53 -6.84
C LEU A 133 -2.25 0.32 -6.77
N LEU A 134 -3.53 0.49 -7.15
CA LEU A 134 -4.49 -0.60 -7.14
C LEU A 134 -4.11 -1.69 -8.16
N MET A 135 -3.68 -1.28 -9.36
CA MET A 135 -3.17 -2.20 -10.38
C MET A 135 -1.97 -3.01 -9.87
N ALA A 136 -0.97 -2.35 -9.28
CA ALA A 136 0.22 -3.02 -8.75
C ALA A 136 -0.12 -3.97 -7.59
N SER A 137 -1.03 -3.55 -6.71
CA SER A 137 -1.51 -4.39 -5.60
C SER A 137 -2.21 -5.65 -6.09
N PHE A 138 -3.02 -5.57 -7.15
CA PHE A 138 -3.69 -6.73 -7.72
C PHE A 138 -2.75 -7.64 -8.47
N VAL A 139 -1.74 -7.11 -9.16
CA VAL A 139 -0.66 -7.91 -9.74
C VAL A 139 0.07 -8.67 -8.63
N ALA A 140 0.50 -7.99 -7.56
CA ALA A 140 1.17 -8.64 -6.44
C ALA A 140 0.32 -9.75 -5.81
N ALA A 141 -1.00 -9.53 -5.66
CA ALA A 141 -1.93 -10.53 -5.14
C ALA A 141 -2.11 -11.74 -6.08
N VAL A 142 -2.12 -11.53 -7.40
CA VAL A 142 -2.16 -12.63 -8.40
C VAL A 142 -0.93 -13.53 -8.25
N PHE A 143 0.25 -12.95 -8.02
CA PHE A 143 1.51 -13.69 -7.93
C PHE A 143 1.91 -14.09 -6.50
N ALA A 144 1.14 -13.71 -5.47
CA ALA A 144 1.32 -14.16 -4.08
C ALA A 144 0.78 -15.59 -3.86
N LYS A 145 1.17 -16.53 -4.73
CA LYS A 145 0.78 -17.94 -4.65
C LYS A 145 1.93 -18.77 -4.05
N PRO A 146 1.64 -19.87 -3.34
CA PRO A 146 2.67 -20.66 -2.65
C PRO A 146 3.79 -21.21 -3.53
N TYR A 147 3.58 -21.26 -4.84
CA TYR A 147 4.54 -21.77 -5.83
C TYR A 147 5.42 -20.67 -6.46
N TYR A 148 5.16 -19.40 -6.17
CA TYR A 148 6.06 -18.30 -6.51
C TYR A 148 6.92 -17.95 -5.30
N ASP A 149 8.25 -17.96 -5.48
CA ASP A 149 9.22 -17.52 -4.47
C ASP A 149 9.67 -16.07 -4.64
N LYS A 150 9.22 -15.40 -5.72
CA LYS A 150 9.52 -14.00 -6.07
C LYS A 150 8.33 -13.35 -6.74
N GLN A 151 8.25 -12.02 -6.64
CA GLN A 151 7.29 -11.23 -7.40
C GLN A 151 7.69 -11.13 -8.88
N VAL A 152 6.71 -10.75 -9.69
CA VAL A 152 6.93 -10.39 -11.09
C VAL A 152 7.45 -8.95 -11.22
N ALA A 153 8.18 -8.67 -12.30
CA ALA A 153 8.81 -7.39 -12.58
C ALA A 153 7.78 -6.34 -13.02
N PHE A 154 6.85 -6.00 -12.14
CA PHE A 154 5.82 -4.98 -12.29
C PHE A 154 6.07 -3.85 -11.29
N ALA A 155 5.95 -2.61 -11.74
CA ALA A 155 6.29 -1.44 -10.96
C ALA A 155 5.22 -0.35 -11.03
N ILE A 156 5.16 0.44 -9.96
CA ILE A 156 4.52 1.76 -9.99
C ILE A 156 5.56 2.74 -10.54
N THR A 157 5.14 3.62 -11.43
CA THR A 157 6.02 4.53 -12.18
C THR A 157 5.42 5.93 -12.14
N TRP A 158 6.27 6.93 -11.95
CA TRP A 158 5.87 8.32 -11.87
C TRP A 158 6.61 9.19 -12.86
N SER A 159 5.89 10.12 -13.46
CA SER A 159 6.43 11.35 -14.01
C SER A 159 6.21 12.51 -13.02
N HIS A 160 6.53 13.73 -13.44
CA HIS A 160 6.26 14.92 -12.65
C HIS A 160 4.77 15.14 -12.33
N SER A 161 3.86 14.68 -13.19
CA SER A 161 2.42 15.02 -13.12
C SER A 161 1.49 13.84 -13.33
N HIS A 162 2.01 12.61 -13.39
CA HIS A 162 1.22 11.42 -13.69
C HIS A 162 1.81 10.20 -13.01
N ALA A 163 0.95 9.28 -12.60
CA ALA A 163 1.33 7.97 -12.08
C ALA A 163 0.69 6.89 -12.94
N TYR A 164 1.47 5.85 -13.22
CA TYR A 164 1.13 4.76 -14.13
C TYR A 164 1.96 3.54 -13.74
N ASN A 165 1.91 2.47 -14.53
CA ASN A 165 2.73 1.29 -14.25
C ASN A 165 3.77 1.04 -15.34
N SER A 166 4.76 0.23 -15.02
CA SER A 166 5.67 -0.32 -16.00
C SER A 166 5.97 -1.77 -15.68
N PHE A 167 6.40 -2.53 -16.69
CA PHE A 167 6.79 -3.92 -16.49
C PHE A 167 7.93 -4.31 -17.42
N ILE A 168 8.67 -5.34 -17.01
CA ILE A 168 9.77 -5.90 -17.79
C ILE A 168 9.32 -7.22 -18.41
N THR A 169 9.55 -7.37 -19.70
CA THR A 169 9.24 -8.59 -20.44
C THR A 169 10.45 -9.54 -20.48
N SER A 170 10.21 -10.82 -20.75
CA SER A 170 11.28 -11.80 -20.99
C SER A 170 12.16 -11.42 -22.19
N GLU A 171 11.62 -10.69 -23.17
CA GLU A 171 12.42 -10.15 -24.28
C GLU A 171 13.36 -8.99 -23.87
N GLY A 172 13.42 -8.65 -22.58
CA GLY A 172 14.27 -7.59 -22.04
C GLY A 172 13.84 -6.19 -22.46
N THR A 173 12.55 -6.01 -22.79
CA THR A 173 11.95 -4.70 -22.98
C THR A 173 11.28 -4.23 -21.69
N TRP A 174 11.22 -2.91 -21.53
CA TRP A 174 10.60 -2.27 -20.39
C TRP A 174 9.46 -1.40 -20.90
N GLU A 175 8.26 -1.92 -20.75
CA GLU A 175 7.03 -1.35 -21.32
C GLU A 175 6.33 -0.47 -20.28
N ILE A 176 5.70 0.60 -20.74
CA ILE A 176 4.91 1.54 -19.94
C ILE A 176 3.44 1.23 -20.15
N TYR A 177 2.70 1.05 -19.05
CA TYR A 177 1.31 0.62 -19.03
C TYR A 177 0.42 1.67 -18.35
N GLU A 178 -0.66 2.05 -19.04
CA GLU A 178 -1.69 2.96 -18.54
C GLU A 178 -2.89 2.16 -17.98
N PRO A 179 -2.99 2.02 -16.64
CA PRO A 179 -4.06 1.24 -16.01
C PRO A 179 -5.47 1.81 -16.25
N GLN A 180 -5.61 3.10 -16.54
CA GLN A 180 -6.92 3.71 -16.81
C GLN A 180 -7.50 3.30 -18.17
N SER A 181 -6.64 3.02 -19.15
CA SER A 181 -7.05 2.70 -20.53
C SER A 181 -6.68 1.30 -20.97
N ASN A 182 -6.05 0.50 -20.09
CA ASN A 182 -5.50 -0.82 -20.39
C ASN A 182 -4.55 -0.81 -21.61
N ALA A 183 -3.78 0.27 -21.77
CA ALA A 183 -2.95 0.49 -22.94
C ALA A 183 -1.45 0.41 -22.61
N ILE A 184 -0.67 -0.18 -23.51
CA ILE A 184 0.79 -0.01 -23.51
C ILE A 184 1.09 1.27 -24.29
N VAL A 185 1.54 2.31 -23.59
CA VAL A 185 1.70 3.66 -24.14
C VAL A 185 3.10 3.93 -24.68
N GLY A 186 4.04 3.01 -24.46
CA GLY A 186 5.38 3.09 -25.01
C GLY A 186 6.39 2.29 -24.21
N ARG A 187 7.66 2.60 -24.43
CA ARG A 187 8.80 1.98 -23.76
C ARG A 187 9.54 2.99 -22.90
N LEU A 188 10.10 2.52 -21.78
CA LEU A 188 10.96 3.33 -20.94
C LEU A 188 12.10 3.94 -21.79
N GLY A 189 12.44 5.20 -21.53
CA GLY A 189 13.45 5.95 -22.31
C GLY A 189 12.96 6.50 -23.66
N LYS A 190 11.76 6.13 -24.12
CA LYS A 190 11.16 6.63 -25.37
C LYS A 190 9.89 7.45 -25.17
N THR A 191 9.26 7.37 -24.01
CA THR A 191 8.05 8.12 -23.67
C THR A 191 8.35 9.59 -23.37
N THR A 192 7.39 10.46 -23.68
CA THR A 192 7.47 11.92 -23.50
C THR A 192 6.22 12.48 -22.81
N GLY A 193 6.22 13.77 -22.47
CA GLY A 193 5.06 14.44 -21.87
C GLY A 193 4.70 13.85 -20.50
N ILE A 194 3.42 13.55 -20.29
CA ILE A 194 2.92 12.97 -19.03
C ILE A 194 3.52 11.60 -18.71
N TYR A 195 4.10 10.90 -19.69
CA TYR A 195 4.77 9.61 -19.51
C TYR A 195 6.31 9.73 -19.45
N LYS A 196 6.86 10.94 -19.28
CA LYS A 196 8.30 11.13 -19.07
C LYS A 196 8.66 10.64 -17.67
N THR A 197 9.14 9.41 -17.58
CA THR A 197 9.45 8.74 -16.31
C THR A 197 10.58 9.43 -15.54
N GLU A 198 10.40 9.56 -14.23
CA GLU A 198 11.40 10.06 -13.30
C GLU A 198 11.68 9.05 -12.19
N LYS A 199 10.64 8.37 -11.68
CA LYS A 199 10.72 7.43 -10.56
C LYS A 199 10.06 6.10 -10.89
N ILE A 200 10.64 5.01 -10.39
CA ILE A 200 10.09 3.65 -10.55
C ILE A 200 10.23 2.89 -9.24
N TRP A 201 9.17 2.18 -8.84
CA TRP A 201 9.16 1.35 -7.65
C TRP A 201 8.63 -0.04 -7.94
N PHE A 202 9.47 -1.06 -7.75
CA PHE A 202 9.08 -2.47 -7.80
C PHE A 202 8.64 -2.95 -6.41
N MET A 203 7.43 -3.50 -6.34
CA MET A 203 6.90 -4.16 -5.14
C MET A 203 7.57 -5.51 -4.90
N GLY A 204 7.55 -6.01 -3.67
CA GLY A 204 8.06 -7.33 -3.25
C GLY A 204 7.00 -8.13 -2.50
#